data_AF-A0A535B7V5-F1
#
_entry.id   AF-A0A535B7V5-F1
#
_cell.length_a   1.000
_cell.length_b   1.000
_cell.length_c   1.000
_cell.angle_alpha   90.00
_cell.angle_beta   90.00
_cell.angle_gamma   90.00
#
_symmetry.space_group_name_H-M   'P 1'
#
loop_
_entity.id
_entity.type
_entity.pdbx_description
1 polymer ?
#
loop_
_entity_poly.entity_id
_entity_poly.type
_entity_poly.pdbx_seq_one_letter_code
_entity_poly.pdbx_strand_id
1 'polypeptide(L)'
;MKSRIVRIGNSRGIRLPKVLLKEAQLADEVELEAEPGRIVIRRGSRPRAGWAAAARRMRERDEDRLLDATTPTRFDEKEWKWR
;
A
#
# COMPACT_ATOMS: atom_id res chain seq x y z
N MET A 1 -18.20 9.07 -21.79
CA MET A 1 -18.60 10.17 -20.89
C MET A 1 -17.52 11.25 -20.90
N LYS A 2 -17.90 12.54 -20.91
CA LYS A 2 -16.94 13.65 -20.73
C LYS A 2 -17.21 14.31 -19.39
N SER A 3 -16.17 14.58 -18.61
CA SER A 3 -16.26 15.29 -17.34
C SER A 3 -15.30 16.48 -17.36
N ARG A 4 -15.54 17.46 -16.49
CA ARG A 4 -14.67 18.63 -16.36
C ARG A 4 -13.75 18.46 -15.15
N ILE A 5 -12.52 18.91 -15.30
CA ILE A 5 -11.61 19.08 -14.17
C ILE A 5 -12.06 20.34 -13.41
N VAL A 6 -12.29 20.20 -12.11
CA VAL A 6 -12.74 21.27 -11.21
C VAL A 6 -11.65 21.61 -10.20
N ARG A 7 -11.66 22.85 -9.70
CA ARG A 7 -10.75 23.29 -8.63
C ARG A 7 -11.27 22.79 -7.28
N ILE A 8 -10.36 22.25 -6.46
CA ILE A 8 -10.61 21.83 -5.08
C ILE A 8 -9.49 22.45 -4.24
N GLY A 9 -9.70 23.67 -3.74
CA GLY A 9 -8.64 24.43 -3.06
C GLY A 9 -7.42 24.70 -3.96
N ASN A 10 -6.24 24.24 -3.53
CA ASN A 10 -4.99 24.28 -4.31
C ASN A 10 -4.83 23.08 -5.26
N SER A 11 -5.74 22.12 -5.20
CA SER A 11 -5.74 20.92 -6.04
C SER A 11 -6.80 20.99 -7.14
N ARG A 12 -6.79 20.00 -8.03
CA ARG A 12 -7.83 19.80 -9.04
C ARG A 12 -8.36 18.37 -8.96
N GLY A 13 -9.63 18.19 -9.31
CA GLY A 13 -10.29 16.88 -9.29
C GLY A 13 -11.25 16.68 -10.45
N ILE A 14 -11.67 15.44 -10.65
CA ILE A 14 -12.73 15.06 -11.57
C ILE A 14 -13.89 14.48 -10.76
N ARG A 15 -15.13 14.78 -11.16
CA ARG A 15 -16.31 14.14 -10.56
C ARG A 15 -16.54 12.80 -11.25
N LEU A 16 -16.40 11.72 -10.49
CA LEU A 16 -16.66 10.35 -10.93
C LEU A 16 -18.09 9.93 -10.54
N PRO A 17 -18.94 9.50 -11.49
CA PRO A 17 -20.23 8.92 -11.16
C PRO A 17 -20.10 7.68 -10.27
N LYS A 18 -21.04 7.51 -9.33
CA LYS A 18 -21.10 6.34 -8.45
C LYS A 18 -21.10 5.00 -9.20
N VAL A 19 -21.71 4.97 -10.40
CA VAL A 19 -21.76 3.77 -11.25
C VAL A 19 -20.35 3.33 -11.65
N LEU A 20 -19.49 4.26 -12.10
CA LEU A 20 -18.10 3.94 -12.47
C LEU A 20 -17.27 3.45 -11.29
N LEU A 21 -17.46 4.04 -10.09
CA LEU A 21 -16.77 3.58 -8.89
C LEU A 21 -17.15 2.14 -8.54
N LYS A 22 -18.44 1.79 -8.68
CA LYS A 22 -18.94 0.42 -8.44
C LYS A 22 -18.44 -0.58 -9.47
N GLU A 23 -18.54 -0.25 -10.76
CA GLU A 23 -18.07 -1.11 -11.85
C GLU A 23 -16.57 -1.37 -11.76
N ALA A 24 -15.78 -0.34 -11.43
CA ALA A 24 -14.33 -0.45 -11.25
C ALA A 24 -13.92 -0.99 -9.86
N GLN A 25 -14.88 -1.28 -8.98
CA GLN A 25 -14.64 -1.77 -7.61
C GLN A 25 -13.66 -0.88 -6.82
N LEU A 26 -13.72 0.43 -7.05
CA LEU A 26 -12.93 1.42 -6.35
C LEU A 26 -13.63 1.80 -5.04
N ALA A 27 -12.85 1.85 -3.96
CA ALA A 27 -13.30 2.30 -2.64
C ALA A 27 -12.82 3.75 -2.38
N ASP A 28 -12.82 4.17 -1.13
CA ASP A 28 -12.44 5.53 -0.73
C ASP A 28 -10.94 5.81 -0.92
N GLU A 29 -10.11 4.78 -0.84
CA GLU A 29 -8.66 4.88 -1.03
C GLU A 29 -8.25 4.27 -2.38
N VAL A 30 -7.53 5.07 -3.16
CA VAL A 30 -7.10 4.74 -4.52
C VAL A 30 -5.66 5.18 -4.73
N GLU A 31 -4.95 4.46 -5.58
CA GLU A 31 -3.63 4.82 -6.07
C GLU A 31 -3.76 5.53 -7.42
N LEU A 32 -2.97 6.59 -7.62
CA LEU A 32 -2.95 7.39 -8.85
C LEU A 32 -1.57 7.30 -9.50
N GLU A 33 -1.54 7.01 -10.80
CA GLU A 33 -0.32 7.04 -11.62
C GLU A 33 -0.52 7.96 -12.81
N ALA A 34 0.47 8.84 -13.06
CA ALA A 34 0.47 9.71 -14.22
C ALA A 34 1.26 9.06 -15.36
N GLU A 35 0.63 8.97 -16.53
CA GLU A 35 1.24 8.49 -17.77
C GLU A 35 1.08 9.55 -18.87
N PRO A 36 1.88 9.53 -19.95
CA PRO A 36 1.69 10.45 -21.06
C PRO A 36 0.25 10.42 -21.59
N GLY A 37 -0.47 11.54 -21.40
CA GLY A 37 -1.85 11.71 -21.87
C GLY A 37 -2.97 11.14 -20.99
N ARG A 38 -2.67 10.51 -19.85
CA ARG A 38 -3.70 9.95 -18.95
C ARG A 38 -3.26 9.82 -17.48
N ILE A 39 -4.24 9.67 -16.60
CA ILE A 39 -4.03 9.29 -15.20
C ILE A 39 -4.74 7.95 -14.98
N VAL A 40 -4.03 6.96 -14.45
CA VAL A 40 -4.59 5.66 -14.10
C VAL A 40 -4.98 5.67 -12.62
N ILE A 41 -6.22 5.29 -12.33
CA ILE A 41 -6.76 5.18 -10.97
C ILE A 41 -6.93 3.70 -10.65
N ARG A 42 -6.29 3.23 -9.59
CA ARG A 42 -6.34 1.83 -9.16
C ARG A 42 -6.85 1.72 -7.74
N ARG A 43 -7.45 0.58 -7.39
CA ARG A 43 -7.83 0.29 -6.02
C ARG A 43 -6.59 0.35 -5.13
N GLY A 44 -6.67 1.08 -4.02
CA GLY A 44 -5.57 1.14 -3.05
C GLY A 44 -5.25 -0.25 -2.49
N SER A 45 -3.97 -0.61 -2.49
CA SER A 45 -3.52 -1.79 -1.78
C SER A 45 -3.50 -1.50 -0.27
N ARG A 46 -3.99 -2.44 0.56
CA ARG A 46 -3.82 -2.28 2.01
C ARG A 46 -2.35 -2.43 2.34
N PRO A 47 -1.77 -1.58 3.22
CA PRO A 47 -0.42 -1.81 3.72
C PRO A 47 -0.28 -3.24 4.22
N ARG A 48 0.76 -3.92 3.73
CA ARG A 48 1.06 -5.33 4.06
C ARG A 48 0.03 -6.36 3.57
N ALA A 49 -0.84 -6.00 2.64
CA ALA A 49 -1.68 -6.98 1.94
C ALA A 49 -0.79 -8.09 1.35
N GLY A 50 -1.13 -9.35 1.61
CA GLY A 50 -0.37 -10.50 1.12
C GLY A 50 0.91 -10.83 1.89
N TRP A 51 1.35 -10.03 2.87
CA TRP A 51 2.55 -10.31 3.65
C TRP A 51 2.48 -11.64 4.40
N ALA A 52 1.35 -11.94 5.05
CA ALA A 52 1.18 -13.22 5.75
C ALA A 52 1.32 -14.42 4.80
N ALA A 53 0.82 -14.31 3.56
CA ALA A 53 0.97 -15.36 2.56
C ALA A 53 2.41 -15.44 2.01
N ALA A 54 3.07 -14.28 1.83
CA ALA A 54 4.48 -14.23 1.46
C ALA A 54 5.38 -14.87 2.52
N ALA A 55 5.16 -14.55 3.80
CA ALA A 55 5.89 -15.13 4.92
C ALA A 55 5.70 -16.65 5.02
N ARG A 56 4.47 -17.17 4.79
CA ARG A 56 4.24 -18.62 4.71
C ARG A 56 5.02 -19.28 3.59
N ARG A 57 5.02 -18.70 2.38
CA ARG A 57 5.80 -19.23 1.24
C ARG A 57 7.31 -19.19 1.49
N MET A 58 7.80 -18.12 2.13
CA MET A 58 9.20 -17.98 2.53
C MET A 58 9.60 -19.09 3.50
N ARG A 59 8.74 -19.40 4.49
CA ARG A 59 8.92 -20.52 5.40
C ARG A 59 8.90 -21.87 4.69
N GLU A 60 7.94 -22.10 3.80
CA GLU A 60 7.83 -23.34 2.99
C GLU A 60 9.08 -23.61 2.15
N ARG A 61 9.84 -22.56 1.82
CA ARG A 61 11.08 -22.60 1.04
C ARG A 61 12.35 -22.56 1.90
N ASP A 62 12.24 -22.55 3.22
CA ASP A 62 13.36 -22.34 4.16
C ASP A 62 14.14 -21.03 3.90
N GLU A 63 13.51 -20.04 3.28
CA GLU A 63 14.08 -18.72 2.98
C GLU A 63 13.99 -17.75 4.18
N ASP A 64 13.47 -18.21 5.33
CA ASP A 64 13.21 -17.39 6.53
C ASP A 64 14.34 -17.39 7.58
N ARG A 65 15.54 -17.81 7.18
CA ARG A 65 16.71 -17.83 8.05
C ARG A 65 17.35 -16.45 8.16
N LEU A 66 17.94 -16.17 9.31
CA LEU A 66 18.78 -14.99 9.50
C LEU A 66 20.01 -15.06 8.59
N LEU A 67 20.33 -13.94 7.92
CA LEU A 67 21.54 -13.83 7.11
C LEU A 67 22.79 -13.80 7.97
N ASP A 68 22.72 -13.11 9.10
CA ASP A 68 23.80 -12.95 10.06
C ASP A 68 23.43 -13.58 11.41
N ALA A 69 24.44 -14.00 12.16
CA ALA A 69 24.24 -14.37 13.55
C ALA A 69 23.71 -13.17 14.35
N THR A 70 22.77 -13.42 15.26
CA THR A 70 22.30 -12.40 16.18
C THR A 70 23.46 -11.92 17.04
N THR A 71 23.76 -10.63 16.99
CA THR A 71 24.74 -10.00 17.87
C THR A 71 23.98 -9.23 18.95
N PRO A 72 24.24 -9.49 20.24
CA PRO A 72 23.62 -8.73 21.32
C PRO A 72 23.90 -7.24 21.15
N THR A 73 22.87 -6.42 21.29
CA THR A 73 22.99 -4.96 21.29
C THR A 73 22.92 -4.43 22.72
N ARG A 74 23.38 -3.19 22.93
CA ARG A 74 23.18 -2.50 24.22
C ARG A 74 21.71 -2.48 24.64
N PHE A 75 20.78 -2.43 23.67
CA PHE A 75 19.36 -2.45 23.93
C PHE A 75 18.93 -3.76 24.59
N ASP A 76 19.37 -4.91 24.05
CA ASP A 76 19.09 -6.24 24.60
C ASP A 76 19.63 -6.41 26.03
N GLU A 77 20.78 -5.82 26.32
CA GLU A 77 21.47 -5.99 27.61
C GLU A 77 21.01 -5.02 28.70
N LYS A 78 20.79 -3.75 28.35
CA LYS A 78 20.73 -2.65 29.35
C LYS A 78 19.46 -1.82 29.28
N GLU A 79 18.79 -1.79 28.14
CA GLU A 79 17.68 -0.87 27.92
C GLU A 79 16.33 -1.59 27.96
N TRP A 80 16.29 -2.86 27.54
CA TRP A 80 15.06 -3.65 27.55
C TRP A 80 14.59 -3.98 28.97
N LYS A 81 13.36 -3.57 29.27
CA LYS A 81 12.65 -3.90 30.51
C LYS A 81 11.18 -4.13 30.19
N TRP A 82 10.64 -5.27 30.60
CA TRP A 82 9.18 -5.44 30.67
C TRP A 82 8.62 -4.54 31.77
N ARG A 83 7.54 -3.82 31.46
CA ARG A 83 6.72 -3.09 32.43
C ARG A 83 5.31 -3.66 32.38
#